data_AF-A0A433KAG0-F1
#
_entry.id   AF-A0A433KAG0-F1
#
_cell.length_a   1.000
_cell.length_b   1.000
_cell.length_c   1.000
_cell.angle_alpha   90.00
_cell.angle_beta   90.00
_cell.angle_gamma   90.00
#
_symmetry.space_group_name_H-M   'P 1'
#
loop_
_entity.id
_entity.type
_entity.pdbx_description
1 polymer ?
#
loop_
_entity_poly.entity_id
_entity_poly.type
_entity_poly.pdbx_seq_one_letter_code
_entity_poly.pdbx_strand_id
1 'polypeptide(L)' 'MNTHSMCFSGVVRTGVMVGLLFLAVSFSSIANAAQGCGYGFHRAIYNGTCVLNHPGAFSTPAPAHPGCWRNAWGALRCY' A
#
# COMPACT_ATOMS: atom_id res chain seq x y z
N MET A 1 -12.55 -24.54 -34.57
CA MET A 1 -12.13 -23.65 -33.47
C MET A 1 -13.24 -22.64 -33.27
N ASN A 2 -13.93 -22.66 -32.12
CA ASN A 2 -15.02 -21.72 -31.85
C ASN A 2 -14.42 -20.38 -31.40
N THR A 3 -14.31 -19.43 -32.32
CA THR A 3 -13.95 -18.05 -32.03
C THR A 3 -15.16 -17.36 -31.40
N HIS A 4 -15.24 -17.40 -30.08
CA HIS A 4 -16.17 -16.57 -29.33
C HIS A 4 -15.73 -15.11 -29.51
N SER A 5 -16.49 -14.35 -30.31
CA SER A 5 -16.31 -12.91 -30.45
C SER A 5 -16.57 -12.26 -29.09
N MET A 6 -15.51 -11.86 -28.40
CA MET A 6 -15.65 -11.10 -27.16
C MET A 6 -16.17 -9.71 -27.53
N CYS A 7 -17.33 -9.34 -26.99
CA CYS A 7 -17.88 -8.01 -27.17
C CYS A 7 -16.85 -6.97 -26.68
N PHE A 8 -16.53 -5.96 -27.50
CA PHE A 8 -15.51 -4.94 -27.19
C PHE A 8 -15.70 -4.31 -25.80
N SER A 9 -16.96 -4.09 -25.42
CA SER A 9 -17.38 -3.66 -24.08
C SER A 9 -16.86 -4.56 -22.95
N GLY A 10 -16.88 -5.89 -23.14
CA GLY A 10 -16.40 -6.86 -22.16
C GLY A 10 -14.88 -6.80 -21.97
N VAL A 11 -14.12 -6.64 -23.07
CA VAL A 11 -12.66 -6.50 -23.01
C VAL A 11 -12.27 -5.21 -22.29
N VAL A 12 -12.92 -4.10 -22.64
CA VAL A 12 -12.68 -2.80 -21.99
C VAL A 12 -13.02 -2.86 -20.50
N ARG A 13 -14.17 -3.43 -20.14
CA ARG A 13 -14.57 -3.59 -18.74
C ARG A 13 -13.54 -4.38 -17.93
N THR A 14 -13.09 -5.52 -18.45
CA THR A 14 -12.08 -6.34 -17.77
C THR A 14 -10.76 -5.59 -17.66
N GLY A 15 -10.33 -4.90 -18.73
CA GLY A 15 -9.12 -4.07 -18.71
C GLY A 15 -9.16 -2.98 -17.64
N VAL A 16 -10.27 -2.26 -17.53
CA VAL A 16 -10.47 -1.22 -16.51
C VAL A 16 -10.46 -1.82 -15.10
N MET A 17 -11.18 -2.92 -14.87
CA MET A 17 -11.24 -3.56 -13.55
C MET A 17 -9.88 -4.07 -13.10
N VAL A 18 -9.14 -4.73 -14.01
CA VAL A 18 -7.78 -5.21 -13.73
C VAL A 18 -6.84 -4.04 -13.48
N GLY A 19 -6.91 -2.97 -14.28
CA GLY A 19 -6.11 -1.76 -14.09
C GLY A 19 -6.35 -1.09 -12.74
N LEU A 20 -7.61 -0.95 -12.33
CA LEU A 20 -7.97 -0.41 -11.02
C LEU A 20 -7.47 -1.30 -9.88
N LEU A 21 -7.51 -2.63 -10.05
CA LEU A 21 -6.97 -3.57 -9.08
C LEU A 21 -5.47 -3.40 -8.90
N PHE A 22 -4.71 -3.32 -10.01
CA PHE A 22 -3.26 -3.08 -9.95
C PHE A 22 -2.92 -1.73 -9.33
N LEU A 23 -3.71 -0.69 -9.62
CA LEU A 23 -3.58 0.62 -8.99
C LEU A 23 -3.78 0.51 -7.47
N ALA A 24 -4.88 -0.09 -7.02
CA ALA A 24 -5.16 -0.26 -5.59
C ALA A 24 -4.05 -1.05 -4.85
N VAL A 25 -3.53 -2.11 -5.47
CA VAL A 25 -2.44 -2.93 -4.89
C VAL A 25 -1.13 -2.13 -4.78
N SER A 26 -0.78 -1.36 -5.81
CA SER A 26 0.46 -0.55 -5.81
C SER A 26 0.43 0.64 -4.85
N PHE A 27 -0.77 1.13 -4.51
CA PHE A 27 -0.97 2.12 -3.44
C PHE A 27 -1.20 1.50 -2.05
N SER A 28 -1.32 0.17 -1.95
CA SER A 28 -1.46 -0.48 -0.64
C SER A 28 -0.20 -0.29 0.20
N SER A 29 -0.38 -0.20 1.52
CA SER A 29 0.70 -0.02 2.51
C SER A 29 1.80 -1.09 2.43
N ILE A 30 1.54 -2.22 1.79
CA ILE A 30 2.46 -3.35 1.63
C ILE A 30 3.47 -3.09 0.50
N ALA A 31 3.03 -2.49 -0.61
CA ALA A 31 3.90 -2.15 -1.75
C ALA A 31 4.89 -1.02 -1.41
N ASN A 32 4.52 -0.16 -0.44
CA ASN A 32 5.36 0.89 0.09
C ASN A 32 5.89 0.55 1.48
N ALA A 33 6.43 -0.65 1.68
CA ALA A 33 7.37 -0.88 2.79
C ALA A 33 8.41 0.26 2.77
N ALA A 34 8.42 1.08 3.82
CA ALA A 34 8.43 2.54 3.72
C ALA A 34 9.66 3.17 3.02
N GLN A 35 9.60 3.22 1.69
CA GLN A 35 10.64 3.67 0.76
C GLN A 35 11.79 2.66 0.53
N GLY A 36 11.49 1.36 0.51
CA GLY A 36 12.44 0.30 0.15
C GLY A 36 13.21 -0.31 1.33
N CYS A 37 12.82 0.01 2.57
CA CYS A 37 13.50 -0.44 3.78
C CYS A 37 13.00 -1.80 4.33
N GLY A 38 11.98 -2.40 3.72
CA GLY A 38 11.36 -3.63 4.21
C GLY A 38 10.28 -3.37 5.27
N TYR A 39 9.62 -4.46 5.70
CA TYR A 39 8.54 -4.38 6.68
C TYR A 39 9.06 -3.92 8.04
N GLY A 40 8.35 -2.97 8.64
CA GLY A 40 8.66 -2.40 9.94
C GLY A 40 9.78 -1.36 9.99
N PHE A 41 10.34 -1.00 8.85
CA PHE A 41 11.31 0.07 8.71
C PHE A 41 10.83 1.13 7.72
N HIS A 42 11.29 2.36 7.91
CA HIS A 42 11.10 3.44 6.96
C HIS A 42 12.40 4.18 6.69
N ARG A 43 12.50 4.79 5.50
CA ARG A 43 13.64 5.61 5.15
C ARG A 43 13.56 6.97 5.83
N ALA A 44 14.53 7.26 6.69
CA ALA A 44 14.64 8.53 7.38
C ALA A 44 14.88 9.68 6.38
N ILE A 45 14.16 10.79 6.58
CA ILE A 45 14.15 11.93 5.65
C ILE A 45 15.54 12.58 5.54
N TYR A 46 16.27 12.66 6.65
CA TYR A 46 17.50 13.47 6.73
C TYR A 46 18.77 12.75 6.24
N ASN A 47 18.84 11.42 6.35
CA ASN A 47 20.05 10.66 6.05
C ASN A 47 19.82 9.46 5.11
N GLY A 48 18.57 9.20 4.72
CA GLY A 48 18.24 8.07 3.84
C GLY A 48 18.44 6.69 4.46
N THR A 49 18.75 6.58 5.75
CA THR A 49 18.93 5.31 6.45
C THR A 49 17.58 4.66 6.75
N CYS A 50 17.56 3.34 6.81
CA CYS A 50 16.39 2.58 7.24
C CYS A 50 16.34 2.53 8.77
N VAL A 51 15.30 3.12 9.35
CA VAL A 51 15.08 3.17 10.79
C VAL A 51 13.74 2.51 11.14
N LEU A 52 13.66 1.98 12.36
CA LEU A 52 12.43 1.37 12.87
C LEU A 52 11.25 2.33 12.70
N ASN A 53 10.13 1.80 12.24
CA ASN A 53 8.90 2.56 11.99
C ASN A 53 8.13 2.79 13.30
N HIS A 54 8.81 3.43 14.25
CA HIS A 54 8.26 3.73 15.55
C HIS A 54 7.28 4.92 15.47
N PRO A 55 6.19 4.93 16.25
CA PRO A 55 5.27 6.08 16.33
C PRO A 55 6.00 7.38 16.64
N GLY A 56 5.79 8.39 15.81
CA GLY A 56 6.29 9.75 15.99
C GLY A 56 5.28 10.68 16.67
N ALA A 57 5.54 11.99 16.65
CA ALA A 57 4.55 12.96 17.13
C ALA A 57 3.23 12.84 16.34
N PHE A 58 2.10 13.02 17.03
CA PHE A 58 0.74 12.93 16.46
C PHE A 58 0.33 11.55 15.92
N SER A 59 1.07 10.49 16.24
CA SER A 59 0.61 9.13 15.98
C SER A 59 -0.44 8.68 17.01
N THR A 60 -1.43 7.93 16.56
CA THR A 60 -2.40 7.26 17.44
C THR A 60 -2.22 5.74 17.38
N PRO A 61 -2.31 5.01 18.51
CA PRO A 61 -2.24 3.55 18.50
C PRO A 61 -3.39 2.97 17.67
N ALA A 62 -3.19 1.81 17.04
CA ALA A 62 -4.22 1.09 16.32
C ALA A 62 -4.69 -0.12 17.16
N PRO A 63 -5.76 -0.02 17.97
CA PRO A 63 -6.08 -1.02 19.01
C PRO A 63 -6.40 -2.41 18.45
N ALA A 64 -6.93 -2.48 17.23
CA ALA A 64 -7.26 -3.73 16.54
C ALA A 64 -6.04 -4.41 15.87
N HIS A 65 -4.86 -3.77 15.89
CA HIS A 65 -3.66 -4.23 15.19
C HIS A 65 -2.42 -4.10 16.09
N PRO A 66 -2.02 -5.18 16.81
CA PRO A 66 -0.82 -5.19 17.63
C PRO A 66 0.43 -4.81 16.81
N GLY A 67 1.30 -3.95 17.36
CA GLY A 67 2.50 -3.47 16.66
C GLY A 67 2.23 -2.39 15.61
N CYS A 68 0.99 -1.88 15.51
CA CYS A 68 0.62 -0.86 14.53
C CYS A 68 0.10 0.44 15.17
N TRP A 69 0.23 1.53 14.42
CA TRP A 69 -0.19 2.88 14.75
C TRP A 69 -0.71 3.59 13.50
N ARG A 70 -1.43 4.69 13.68
CA ARG A 70 -1.89 5.57 12.61
C ARG A 70 -1.12 6.88 12.66
N ASN A 71 -0.62 7.33 11.53
CA ASN A 71 0.06 8.61 11.43
C ASN A 71 -0.92 9.79 11.48
N ALA A 72 -0.41 11.02 11.44
CA ALA A 72 -1.23 12.24 11.43
C ALA A 72 -2.25 12.31 10.27
N TRP A 73 -2.00 11.56 9.19
CA TRP A 73 -2.90 11.45 8.03
C TRP A 73 -3.86 10.25 8.11
N GLY A 74 -3.92 9.56 9.26
CA GLY A 74 -4.78 8.39 9.48
C GLY A 74 -4.30 7.09 8.81
N ALA A 75 -3.17 7.11 8.11
CA ALA A 75 -2.62 5.93 7.45
C ALA A 75 -2.04 4.95 8.47
N LEU A 76 -2.41 3.68 8.36
CA LEU A 76 -1.91 2.61 9.21
C LEU A 76 -0.43 2.31 8.89
N ARG A 77 0.37 2.14 9.94
CA ARG A 77 1.82 1.91 9.92
C ARG A 77 2.13 0.85 10.98
N CYS A 78 3.03 -0.09 10.67
CA CYS A 78 3.39 -1.19 11.57
C CYS A 78 4.91 -1.33 11.64
N TYR A 79 5.41 -1.93 12.72
CA TYR A 79 6.81 -2.27 12.95
C TYR A 79 6.99 -3.69 13.46
#